data_AF-A0A093BQR6-F1
#
_entry.id   AF-A0A093BQR6-F1
#
_cell.length_a   1.000
_cell.length_b   1.000
_cell.length_c   1.000
_cell.angle_alpha   90.00
_cell.angle_beta   90.00
_cell.angle_gamma   90.00
#
_symmetry.space_group_name_H-M   'P 1'
#
loop_
_entity.id
_entity.type
_entity.pdbx_description
1 polymer ?
#
loop_
_entity_poly.entity_id
_entity_poly.type
_entity_poly.pdbx_seq_one_letter_code
_entity_poly.pdbx_strand_id
1 'polypeptide(L)' 'VLKLFKLLHRTRQEVFKNDTRALEAARRKINEEFRNNQDETSEEKINELLKIASDVEVILRTSVIQAVHTDSDKI' A
#
# COMPACT_ATOMS: atom_id res chain seq x y z
N VAL A 1 4.61 10.14 -10.35
CA VAL A 1 5.25 9.24 -9.37
C VAL A 1 4.89 9.57 -7.91
N LEU A 2 5.30 10.72 -7.33
CA LEU A 2 5.09 11.03 -5.89
C LEU A 2 3.63 11.00 -5.41
N LYS A 3 2.67 11.37 -6.26
CA LYS A 3 1.24 11.31 -5.94
C LYS A 3 0.79 9.87 -5.64
N LEU A 4 1.23 8.90 -6.45
CA LEU A 4 0.89 7.50 -6.29
C LEU A 4 1.57 6.88 -5.07
N PHE A 5 2.83 7.24 -4.82
CA PHE A 5 3.55 6.86 -3.60
C PHE A 5 2.80 7.29 -2.33
N LYS A 6 2.37 8.56 -2.28
CA LYS A 6 1.57 9.08 -1.16
C LYS A 6 0.21 8.39 -1.05
N LEU A 7 -0.41 8.05 -2.19
CA LEU A 7 -1.70 7.35 -2.22
C LEU A 7 -1.57 5.95 -1.61
N LEU A 8 -0.61 5.13 -2.07
CA LEU A 8 -0.36 3.80 -1.51
C LEU A 8 -0.10 3.83 0.00
N HIS A 9 0.64 4.83 0.48
CA HIS A 9 0.86 4.99 1.91
C HIS A 9 -0.39 5.36 2.71
N ARG A 10 -1.37 6.05 2.12
CA ARG A 10 -2.68 6.30 2.74
C ARG A 10 -3.53 5.04 2.70
N THR A 11 -3.62 4.37 1.56
CA THR A 11 -4.41 3.15 1.40
C THR A 11 -3.97 2.06 2.37
N ARG A 12 -2.66 1.83 2.58
CA ARG A 12 -2.19 0.87 3.59
C ARG A 12 -2.63 1.23 5.02
N GLN A 13 -2.73 2.52 5.35
CA GLN A 13 -3.09 2.97 6.70
C GLN A 13 -4.57 2.74 6.97
N GLU A 14 -5.40 2.88 5.94
CA GLU A 14 -6.83 2.59 6.01
C GLU A 14 -7.09 1.09 6.06
N VAL A 15 -6.39 0.31 5.23
CA VAL A 15 -6.59 -1.13 5.06
C VAL A 15 -6.06 -1.97 6.23
N PHE A 16 -4.92 -1.59 6.81
CA PHE A 16 -4.25 -2.32 7.90
C PHE A 16 -4.32 -1.56 9.24
N LYS A 17 -5.40 -0.84 9.49
CA LYS A 17 -5.57 0.00 10.68
C LYS A 17 -5.34 -0.80 11.96
N ASN A 18 -4.46 -0.34 12.85
CA ASN A 18 -4.11 -1.04 14.09
C ASN A 18 -3.36 -2.38 13.92
N ASP A 19 -3.09 -2.85 12.69
CA ASP A 19 -2.18 -3.97 12.44
C ASP A 19 -0.77 -3.44 12.19
N THR A 20 -0.03 -3.18 13.28
CA THR A 20 1.32 -2.61 13.21
C THR A 20 2.27 -3.47 12.36
N ARG A 21 2.10 -4.80 12.38
CA ARG A 21 2.94 -5.73 11.62
C ARG A 21 2.68 -5.60 10.12
N ALA A 22 1.41 -5.61 9.70
CA ALA A 22 1.04 -5.42 8.30
C ALA A 22 1.38 -4.01 7.81
N LEU A 23 1.18 -2.98 8.64
CA LEU A 23 1.56 -1.60 8.32
C LEU A 23 3.06 -1.47 8.03
N GLU A 24 3.91 -2.01 8.89
CA GLU A 24 5.37 -1.97 8.70
C GLU A 24 5.82 -2.80 7.51
N ALA A 25 5.25 -4.00 7.32
CA ALA A 25 5.55 -4.83 6.16
C ALA A 25 5.19 -4.14 4.83
N ALA A 26 3.98 -3.57 4.75
CA ALA A 26 3.54 -2.82 3.57
C ALA A 26 4.40 -1.58 3.34
N ARG A 27 4.77 -0.86 4.41
CA ARG A 27 5.67 0.31 4.32
C ARG A 27 7.02 -0.07 3.72
N ARG A 28 7.64 -1.12 4.24
CA ARG A 28 8.95 -1.61 3.77
C ARG A 28 8.87 -1.99 2.29
N LYS A 29 7.87 -2.78 1.90
CA LYS A 29 7.71 -3.23 0.53
C LYS A 29 7.49 -2.06 -0.45
N ILE A 30 6.63 -1.09 -0.12
CA ILE A 30 6.43 0.11 -0.93
C ILE A 30 7.75 0.88 -1.10
N ASN A 31 8.48 1.13 -0.01
CA ASN A 31 9.74 1.87 -0.09
C ASN A 31 10.81 1.13 -0.90
N GLU A 32 10.88 -0.19 -0.74
CA GLU A 32 11.86 -1.04 -1.44
C GLU A 32 11.61 -1.05 -2.94
N GLU A 33 10.36 -1.24 -3.40
CA GLU A 33 10.04 -1.20 -4.83
C GLU A 33 10.33 0.17 -5.46
N PHE A 34 9.98 1.27 -4.78
CA PHE A 34 10.28 2.61 -5.32
C PHE A 34 11.78 2.93 -5.31
N ARG A 35 12.53 2.41 -4.34
CA ARG A 35 13.98 2.62 -4.26
C ARG A 35 14.74 1.77 -5.28
N ASN A 36 14.31 0.53 -5.50
CA ASN A 36 14.90 -0.37 -6.49
C ASN A 36 14.73 0.15 -7.92
N ASN A 37 13.66 0.89 -8.19
CA ASN A 37 13.38 1.49 -9.49
C ASN A 37 13.68 2.99 -9.55
N GLN A 38 14.43 3.54 -8.58
CA GLN A 38 14.70 4.99 -8.50
C GLN A 38 15.55 5.49 -9.67
N ASP A 39 16.49 4.67 -10.12
CA ASP A 39 17.43 5.00 -11.20
C ASP A 39 16.93 4.53 -12.58
N GLU A 40 15.68 4.06 -12.66
CA GLU A 40 15.06 3.68 -13.93
C GLU A 40 14.83 4.91 -14.79
N THR A 41 15.33 4.88 -16.02
CA THR A 41 15.23 5.99 -16.98
C THR A 41 14.31 5.68 -18.16
N SER A 42 13.86 4.43 -18.29
CA SER A 42 12.93 4.03 -19.34
C SER A 42 11.50 4.49 -19.03
N GLU A 43 10.96 5.41 -19.85
CA GLU A 43 9.58 5.89 -19.69
C GLU A 43 8.55 4.75 -19.77
N GLU A 44 8.76 3.76 -20.64
CA GLU A 44 7.88 2.59 -20.75
C GLU A 44 7.86 1.80 -19.44
N LYS A 45 9.03 1.56 -18.86
CA LYS A 45 9.15 0.81 -17.61
C LYS A 45 8.54 1.57 -16.43
N ILE A 46 8.77 2.87 -16.36
CA ILE A 46 8.18 3.74 -15.33
C ILE A 46 6.64 3.69 -15.43
N ASN A 47 6.08 3.79 -16.64
CA ASN A 47 4.63 3.73 -16.83
C ASN A 47 4.05 2.37 -16.44
N GLU A 48 4.73 1.26 -16.77
CA GLU A 48 4.34 -0.08 -16.35
C GLU A 48 4.31 -0.21 -14.82
N LEU A 49 5.37 0.23 -14.14
CA LEU A 49 5.47 0.20 -12.67
C LEU A 49 4.39 1.06 -12.01
N LEU A 50 4.09 2.24 -12.56
CA LEU A 50 3.02 3.09 -12.08
C LEU A 50 1.65 2.44 -12.24
N LYS A 51 1.42 1.72 -13.34
CA LYS A 51 0.17 0.99 -13.56
C LYS A 51 0.00 -0.14 -12.55
N ILE A 52 1.05 -0.96 -12.34
CA ILE A 52 1.05 -2.02 -11.32
C ILE A 52 0.76 -1.43 -9.93
N ALA A 53 1.45 -0.34 -9.57
CA ALA A 53 1.23 0.32 -8.28
C ALA A 53 -0.20 0.86 -8.11
N SER A 54 -0.84 1.32 -9.20
CA SER A 54 -2.25 1.72 -9.20
C SER A 54 -3.18 0.52 -9.01
N ASP A 55 -2.91 -0.60 -9.68
CA ASP A 55 -3.72 -1.80 -9.56
C ASP A 55 -3.63 -2.39 -8.13
N VAL A 56 -2.43 -2.39 -7.55
CA VAL A 56 -2.20 -2.79 -6.14
C VAL A 56 -3.00 -1.91 -5.18
N GLU A 57 -3.08 -0.60 -5.42
CA GLU A 57 -3.90 0.31 -4.61
C GLU A 57 -5.37 -0.10 -4.62
N VAL A 58 -5.92 -0.38 -5.81
CA VAL A 58 -7.31 -0.80 -5.97
C VAL A 58 -7.56 -2.16 -5.30
N ILE A 59 -6.64 -3.12 -5.46
CA ILE A 59 -6.77 -4.44 -4.83
C ILE A 59 -6.74 -4.32 -3.31
N LEU A 60 -5.81 -3.54 -2.75
CA LEU A 60 -5.74 -3.32 -1.30
C LEU A 60 -7.05 -2.74 -0.76
N ARG A 61 -7.63 -1.76 -1.45
CA ARG A 61 -8.88 -1.12 -1.01
C ARG A 61 -10.12 -1.99 -1.17
N THR A 62 -10.17 -2.84 -2.19
CA THR A 62 -11.39 -3.62 -2.52
C THR A 62 -11.38 -5.03 -1.96
N SER A 63 -10.20 -5.65 -1.83
CA SER A 63 -10.06 -7.07 -1.53
C SER A 63 -9.64 -7.36 -0.09
N VAL A 64 -9.10 -6.36 0.62
CA VAL A 64 -8.72 -6.53 2.02
C VAL A 64 -9.84 -6.01 2.92
N ILE A 65 -10.44 -6.92 3.68
CA ILE A 65 -11.41 -6.60 4.73
C ILE A 65 -10.74 -6.87 6.07
N GLN A 66 -10.61 -5.84 6.90
CA GLN A 66 -10.08 -5.99 8.24
C GLN A 66 -11.21 -6.25 9.23
N ALA A 67 -11.28 -7.48 9.76
CA ALA A 67 -12.14 -7.77 10.89
C ALA A 67 -11.59 -7.07 12.14
N VAL A 68 -12.39 -6.20 12.74
CA VAL A 68 -12.09 -5.56 14.03
C VAL A 68 -12.82 -6.34 15.11
N HIS A 69 -12.06 -6.95 16.03
CA HIS A 69 -12.65 -7.55 17.23
C HIS A 69 -13.13 -6.40 18.13
N THR A 70 -14.43 -6.15 18.11
CA THR A 70 -15.06 -5.28 19.10
C THR A 70 -15.41 -6.17 20.30
N ASP A 71 -14.55 -6.22 21.32
CA ASP A 71 -14.99 -6.63 22.65
C ASP A 71 -16.07 -5.64 23.07
N SER A 72 -17.31 -6.00 22.78
CA SER A 72 -18.45 -5.38 23.42
C SER A 72 -18.40 -5.87 24.85
N ASP A 73 -17.73 -5.09 25.69
CA ASP A 73 -17.81 -5.12 27.15
C ASP A 73 -19.29 -4.89 27.52
N LYS A 74 -20.08 -5.95 27.41
CA LYS A 74 -21.46 -6.02 27.88
C LYS A 74 -21.46 -6.96 29.07
N ILE A 75 -21.35 -6.28 30.21
CA ILE A 75 -21.68 -6.71 31.57
C ILE A 75 -22.91 -7.62 31.58
#